data_AF-A0A2D4WR80-F1
#
_entry.id   AF-A0A2D4WR80-F1
#
_cell.length_a   1.000
_cell.length_b   1.000
_cell.length_c   1.000
_cell.angle_alpha   90.00
_cell.angle_beta   90.00
_cell.angle_gamma   90.00
#
_symmetry.space_group_name_H-M   'P 1'
#
loop_
_entity.id
_entity.type
_entity.pdbx_description
1 polymer ?
#
loop_
_entity_poly.entity_id
_entity_poly.type
_entity_poly.pdbx_seq_one_letter_code
_entity_poly.pdbx_strand_id
1 'polypeptide(L)'
;MARVRLGYHGAMSSRRANVRLFRACLTGLVFSMFCSVGCQRALFPEESPRTQFETYDRMRQKFVPLVVPDVFGEPKPALRARLSSS
;
A
#
# COMPACT_ATOMS: atom_id res chain seq x y z
N MET A 1 -56.94 12.07 39.39
CA MET A 1 -56.64 12.34 37.97
C MET A 1 -55.28 13.05 37.88
N ALA A 2 -54.22 12.35 37.50
CA ALA A 2 -52.89 12.94 37.32
C ALA A 2 -52.43 12.75 35.87
N ARG A 3 -52.14 13.88 35.21
CA ARG A 3 -51.89 14.01 33.78
C ARG A 3 -50.51 13.48 33.39
N VAL A 4 -50.52 12.69 32.31
CA VAL A 4 -49.38 12.26 31.48
C VAL A 4 -48.52 13.46 31.06
N ARG A 5 -47.23 13.48 31.42
CA ARG A 5 -46.27 14.43 30.83
C ARG A 5 -44.78 14.05 30.98
N LEU A 6 -44.36 12.87 30.55
CA LEU A 6 -42.92 12.53 30.44
C LEU A 6 -42.70 11.65 29.21
N GLY A 7 -42.13 12.19 28.14
CA GLY A 7 -41.78 11.38 26.96
C GLY A 7 -41.15 12.15 25.79
N TYR A 8 -41.46 13.45 25.64
CA TYR A 8 -41.05 14.20 24.46
C TYR A 8 -39.60 14.72 24.49
N HIS A 9 -38.99 14.84 25.68
CA HIS A 9 -37.63 15.40 25.82
C HIS A 9 -36.52 14.39 25.46
N GLY A 10 -36.75 13.09 25.63
CA GLY A 10 -35.77 12.04 25.30
C GLY A 10 -35.62 11.80 23.79
N ALA A 11 -36.72 11.90 23.05
CA ALA A 11 -36.73 11.65 21.60
C ALA A 11 -35.94 12.68 20.79
N MET A 12 -35.95 13.96 21.19
CA MET A 12 -35.16 15.02 20.55
C MET A 12 -33.65 14.89 20.81
N SER A 13 -33.24 14.36 21.98
CA SER A 13 -31.83 14.10 22.31
C SER A 13 -31.26 12.96 21.46
N SER A 14 -32.01 11.87 21.32
CA SER A 14 -31.60 10.68 20.56
C SER A 14 -31.44 10.95 19.05
N ARG A 15 -32.35 11.75 18.44
CA ARG A 15 -32.20 12.16 17.03
C ARG A 15 -30.94 13.01 16.78
N ARG A 16 -30.60 13.91 17.70
CA ARG A 16 -29.39 14.74 17.61
C ARG A 16 -28.12 13.90 17.79
N ALA A 17 -28.15 12.89 18.65
CA ALA A 17 -27.03 11.95 18.84
C ALA A 17 -26.79 11.09 17.59
N ASN A 18 -27.86 10.55 16.98
CA ASN A 18 -27.74 9.74 15.76
C ASN A 18 -27.20 10.55 14.58
N VAL A 19 -27.63 11.82 14.42
CA VAL A 19 -27.10 12.71 13.37
C VAL A 19 -25.60 13.03 13.60
N ARG A 20 -25.16 13.19 14.85
CA ARG A 20 -23.73 13.40 15.16
C ARG A 20 -22.90 12.17 14.87
N LEU A 21 -23.39 10.98 15.25
CA LEU A 21 -22.71 9.70 14.99
C LEU A 21 -22.59 9.45 13.48
N PHE A 22 -23.66 9.72 12.73
CA PHE A 22 -23.69 9.57 11.28
C PHE A 22 -22.70 10.53 10.60
N ARG A 23 -22.67 11.80 11.04
CA ARG A 23 -21.70 12.79 10.54
C ARG A 23 -20.26 12.39 10.83
N ALA A 24 -19.97 11.89 12.04
CA ALA A 24 -18.64 11.43 12.43
C ALA A 24 -18.17 10.22 11.59
N CYS A 25 -19.06 9.25 11.34
CA CYS A 25 -18.78 8.13 10.44
C CYS A 25 -18.49 8.61 9.01
N LEU A 26 -19.33 9.51 8.48
CA LEU A 26 -19.17 10.03 7.12
C LEU A 26 -17.85 10.78 6.96
N THR A 27 -17.46 11.59 7.93
CA THR A 27 -16.16 12.28 7.93
C THR A 27 -14.99 11.31 8.05
N GLY A 28 -15.09 10.27 8.87
CA GLY A 28 -14.04 9.25 9.01
C GLY A 28 -13.84 8.44 7.73
N LEU A 29 -14.94 8.08 7.06
CA LEU A 29 -14.92 7.32 5.80
C LEU A 29 -14.24 8.13 4.68
N VAL A 30 -14.63 9.40 4.53
CA VAL A 30 -14.02 10.33 3.57
C VAL A 30 -12.53 10.53 3.84
N PHE A 31 -12.14 10.70 5.11
CA PHE A 31 -10.74 10.86 5.49
C PHE A 31 -9.91 9.61 5.16
N SER A 32 -10.44 8.41 5.43
CA SER A 32 -9.74 7.15 5.10
C SER A 32 -9.51 6.96 3.59
N MET A 33 -10.49 7.36 2.77
CA MET A 33 -10.33 7.33 1.32
C MET A 33 -9.24 8.29 0.85
N PHE A 34 -9.19 9.51 1.39
CA PHE A 34 -8.13 10.46 1.05
C PHE A 34 -6.73 9.97 1.43
N CYS A 35 -6.57 9.27 2.56
CA CYS A 35 -5.28 8.66 2.92
C CYS A 35 -4.84 7.54 1.96
N SER A 36 -5.78 6.92 1.25
CA SER A 36 -5.51 5.82 0.33
C SER A 36 -5.08 6.31 -1.07
N VAL A 37 -5.46 7.54 -1.44
CA VAL A 37 -5.03 8.19 -2.69
C VAL A 37 -3.68 8.90 -2.47
N GLY A 38 -2.67 8.12 -2.09
CA GLY A 38 -1.28 8.55 -2.03
C GLY A 38 -0.54 8.23 -3.32
N CYS A 39 0.56 8.94 -3.59
CA CYS A 39 1.44 8.65 -4.72
C CYS A 39 2.19 7.32 -4.47
N GLN A 40 1.54 6.20 -4.73
CA GLN A 40 2.14 4.86 -4.68
C GLN A 40 3.02 4.65 -5.90
N ARG A 41 4.17 5.32 -5.94
CA ARG A 41 5.19 5.08 -6.96
C ARG A 41 6.20 4.07 -6.43
N ALA A 42 6.49 3.03 -7.20
CA ALA A 42 7.57 2.10 -6.87
C ALA A 42 8.86 2.91 -6.71
N LEU A 43 9.50 2.78 -5.53
CA LEU A 43 10.76 3.47 -5.23
C LEU A 43 11.87 3.09 -6.23
N PHE A 44 11.80 1.86 -6.73
CA PHE A 44 12.69 1.33 -7.76
C PHE A 44 11.86 0.62 -8.83
N PRO A 45 11.72 1.18 -10.04
CA PRO A 45 11.12 0.50 -11.19
C PRO A 45 11.86 -0.82 -11.48
N GLU A 46 11.16 -1.87 -11.93
CA GLU A 46 11.80 -3.17 -12.18
C GLU A 46 12.86 -3.09 -13.28
N GLU A 47 12.63 -2.25 -14.28
CA GLU A 47 13.51 -2.07 -15.44
C GLU A 47 14.68 -1.11 -15.15
N SER A 48 14.69 -0.47 -13.97
CA SER A 48 15.75 0.45 -13.61
C SER A 48 17.04 -0.29 -13.24
N PRO A 49 18.21 0.22 -13.63
CA PRO A 49 19.48 -0.39 -13.28
C PRO A 49 19.64 -0.44 -11.76
N ARG A 50 19.89 -1.63 -11.23
CA ARG A 50 20.03 -1.90 -9.79
C ARG A 50 21.40 -1.49 -9.25
N THR A 51 22.40 -1.39 -10.12
CA THR A 51 23.77 -0.99 -9.75
C THR A 51 24.30 0.08 -10.69
N GLN A 52 25.26 0.86 -10.21
CA GLN A 52 25.90 1.94 -11.00
C GLN A 52 26.71 1.40 -12.19
N PHE A 53 27.12 0.13 -12.14
CA PHE A 53 27.94 -0.51 -13.16
C PHE A 53 27.10 -1.18 -14.25
N GLU A 54 25.79 -1.36 -14.03
CA GLU A 54 24.96 -2.16 -14.92
C GLU A 54 24.91 -1.60 -16.34
N THR A 55 24.82 -0.28 -16.49
CA THR A 55 24.88 0.40 -17.78
C THR A 55 26.24 0.17 -18.46
N TYR A 56 27.33 0.28 -17.70
CA TYR A 56 28.70 0.09 -18.20
C TYR A 56 28.94 -1.36 -18.66
N ASP A 57 28.46 -2.34 -17.90
CA ASP A 57 28.62 -3.76 -18.20
C ASP A 57 27.78 -4.19 -19.40
N ARG A 58 26.54 -3.69 -19.52
CA ARG A 58 25.69 -3.92 -20.70
C ARG A 58 26.35 -3.41 -21.98
N MET A 59 26.96 -2.22 -21.94
CA MET A 59 27.69 -1.64 -23.09
C MET A 59 28.90 -2.48 -23.51
N ARG A 60 29.49 -3.24 -22.59
CA ARG A 60 30.64 -4.12 -22.86
C ARG A 60 30.28 -5.60 -23.02
N GLN A 61 28.98 -5.92 -23.10
CA GLN A 61 28.49 -7.31 -23.15
C GLN A 61 28.98 -8.17 -21.95
N LYS A 62 29.24 -7.54 -20.80
CA LYS A 62 29.65 -8.19 -19.55
C LYS A 62 28.49 -8.34 -18.56
N PHE A 63 27.26 -8.15 -19.03
CA PHE A 63 26.08 -8.23 -18.18
C PHE A 63 25.88 -9.66 -17.66
N VAL A 64 25.82 -9.80 -16.33
CA VAL A 64 25.50 -11.06 -15.66
C VAL A 64 24.01 -11.04 -15.27
N PRO A 65 23.19 -12.00 -15.74
CA PRO A 65 21.77 -12.04 -15.41
C PRO A 65 21.56 -12.16 -13.89
N LEU A 66 20.53 -11.50 -13.36
CA LEU A 66 20.27 -11.50 -11.92
C LEU A 66 19.68 -12.81 -11.41
N VAL A 67 18.94 -13.51 -12.27
CA VAL A 67 18.19 -14.73 -11.97
C VAL A 67 18.48 -15.75 -13.05
N VAL A 68 18.75 -16.99 -12.64
CA VAL A 68 18.95 -18.13 -13.54
C VAL A 68 18.04 -19.26 -13.04
N PRO A 69 17.33 -19.97 -13.93
CA PRO A 69 16.52 -21.11 -13.53
C PRO A 69 17.39 -22.23 -12.97
N ASP A 70 16.92 -22.86 -11.90
CA ASP A 70 17.53 -24.06 -11.33
C ASP A 70 17.25 -25.30 -12.19
N VAL A 71 17.83 -26.45 -11.81
CA VAL A 71 17.58 -27.76 -12.45
C VAL A 71 16.09 -28.14 -12.47
N PHE A 72 15.28 -27.59 -11.55
CA PHE A 72 13.82 -27.77 -11.50
C PHE A 72 13.04 -26.64 -12.18
N GLY A 73 13.72 -25.69 -12.83
CA GLY A 73 13.11 -24.53 -13.49
C GLY A 73 12.74 -23.37 -12.56
N GLU A 74 12.96 -23.50 -11.25
CA GLU A 74 12.67 -22.43 -10.29
C GLU A 74 13.64 -21.25 -10.46
N PRO A 75 13.15 -20.00 -10.49
CA PRO A 75 14.02 -18.84 -10.60
C PRO A 75 14.87 -18.69 -9.32
N LYS A 76 16.20 -18.80 -9.44
CA LYS A 76 17.13 -18.59 -8.32
C LYS A 76 18.10 -17.43 -8.61
N PRO A 77 18.53 -16.68 -7.59
CA PRO A 77 19.51 -15.62 -7.78
C PRO A 77 20.82 -16.20 -8.32
N ALA A 78 21.39 -15.56 -9.34
CA ALA A 78 22.58 -16.01 -10.05
C ALA A 78 23.90 -15.78 -9.27
N LEU A 79 23.95 -16.22 -8.00
CA LEU A 79 25.06 -15.98 -7.08
C LEU A 79 26.38 -16.56 -7.60
N ARG A 80 26.34 -17.75 -8.21
CA ARG A 80 27.55 -18.41 -8.74
C ARG A 80 28.25 -17.57 -9.80
N ALA A 81 27.49 -17.00 -10.74
CA ALA A 81 28.03 -16.17 -11.82
C ALA A 81 28.61 -14.83 -11.30
N ARG A 82 28.18 -14.37 -10.12
CA ARG A 82 28.66 -13.14 -9.48
C ARG A 82 29.89 -13.36 -8.62
N LEU A 83 29.99 -14.52 -7.98
CA LEU A 83 31.07 -14.84 -7.04
C LEU A 83 32.24 -15.58 -7.69
N SER A 84 32.06 -16.16 -8.88
CA SER A 84 33.13 -16.89 -9.59
C SER A 84 34.23 -16.00 -10.17
N SER A 85 34.06 -14.67 -10.17
CA SER A 85 35.03 -13.70 -10.70
C SER A 85 35.78 -12.92 -9.61
N SER A 86 35.70 -13.34 -8.35
CA SER A 86 36.42 -12.73 -7.22
C SER A 86 37.84 -13.27 -7.08
#